data_AF-A0A973YBM2-F1
#
_entry.id   AF-A0A973YBM2-F1
#
_cell.length_a   1.000
_cell.length_b   1.000
_cell.length_c   1.000
_cell.angle_alpha   90.00
_cell.angle_beta   90.00
_cell.angle_gamma   90.00
#
_symmetry.space_group_name_H-M   'P 1'
#
loop_
_entity.id
_entity.type
_entity.pdbx_description
1 polymer ?
#
loop_
_entity_poly.entity_id
_entity_poly.type
_entity_poly.pdbx_seq_one_letter_code
_entity_poly.pdbx_strand_id
1 'polypeptide(L)'
;REWTMKTSIVFLLCISVFPGFSRGRVVREDETGFAECNVFFPGQVPPEGFTEPFHVKICQQYNKEPRFATLYSTKDKIPLYSAFKFTKPAQSEEENWLVEPQIDDPENDLHEMVHEADIIGTVANLGANQALTSDYVGSGYERGLLNPSVLNEKDYQMATYTLTNAVPLSPALSKSWHRDIGKVVEQALIPHCSKKDHLYLLAGAIPSSVQVKGKVSVPESLWLAACCDAPEGWSLGLVKKTKDESSLVDLTVGELEKQHLPGVHLFKGSCGEDKQNQEKKEAVLQAVSRIRSGEQAGTTDNQETKHSGWVRKVAGIIATPFIKLLELLIYIFVELVKSVFYFLWLVVKRVCGTVLDGLYSLWSGLVSYLKAISMVLISIPYDVGRVIINIFLGFLQIVQDVVSLTYRILSIPVGFVLHLAAFPYHSICAIPSVLKDMASGIGGTFSLVIDATAAVLHGFYYLAGHIVKRFVPKGSSDD
;
A
#
# COMPACT_ATOMS: atom_id res chain seq x y z
N ARG A 1 41.03 -15.93 -46.02
CA ARG A 1 40.72 -16.04 -44.58
C ARG A 1 41.04 -14.70 -43.96
N GLU A 2 40.22 -13.70 -44.20
CA GLU A 2 38.88 -13.44 -43.64
C GLU A 2 39.03 -12.23 -42.72
N TRP A 3 38.79 -11.11 -43.40
CA TRP A 3 38.52 -9.76 -42.97
C TRP A 3 38.08 -9.57 -41.52
N THR A 4 38.95 -8.87 -40.80
CA THR A 4 38.66 -8.05 -39.63
C THR A 4 37.64 -6.97 -39.98
N MET A 5 36.46 -7.00 -39.34
CA MET A 5 35.49 -5.91 -39.39
C MET A 5 35.55 -5.09 -38.10
N LYS A 6 36.03 -3.86 -38.24
CA LYS A 6 35.84 -2.76 -37.29
C LYS A 6 34.37 -2.33 -37.33
N THR A 7 33.76 -2.12 -36.17
CA THR A 7 32.76 -1.06 -35.99
C THR A 7 32.64 -0.66 -34.53
N SER A 8 33.16 0.52 -34.21
CA SER A 8 32.78 1.31 -33.05
C SER A 8 31.32 1.75 -33.18
N ILE A 9 30.50 1.54 -32.16
CA ILE A 9 29.38 2.41 -31.81
C ILE A 9 29.34 2.54 -30.28
N VAL A 10 29.98 3.58 -29.79
CA VAL A 10 29.58 4.28 -28.56
C VAL A 10 28.39 5.14 -28.97
N PHE A 11 27.20 4.91 -28.40
CA PHE A 11 26.23 5.95 -28.04
C PHE A 11 25.04 5.32 -27.28
N LEU A 12 24.83 5.82 -26.07
CA LEU A 12 23.58 5.96 -25.33
C LEU A 12 22.41 5.01 -25.68
N LEU A 13 22.06 4.18 -24.71
CA LEU A 13 20.73 4.25 -24.10
C LEU A 13 20.82 3.66 -22.69
N CYS A 14 20.90 4.56 -21.71
CA CYS A 14 20.48 4.28 -20.36
C CYS A 14 19.04 3.75 -20.44
N ILE A 15 18.88 2.43 -20.45
CA ILE A 15 17.64 1.83 -20.00
C ILE A 15 17.68 2.00 -18.47
N SER A 16 17.34 3.21 -18.02
CA SER A 16 16.69 3.37 -16.73
C SER A 16 15.39 2.57 -16.85
N VAL A 17 15.48 1.28 -16.59
CA VAL A 17 14.36 0.56 -16.01
C VAL A 17 14.17 1.26 -14.68
N PHE A 18 13.37 2.32 -14.66
CA PHE A 18 12.56 2.59 -13.49
C PHE A 18 11.73 1.33 -13.34
N PRO A 19 11.93 0.52 -12.29
CA PRO A 19 10.82 -0.29 -11.87
C PRO A 19 9.84 0.73 -11.29
N GLY A 20 8.92 1.22 -12.13
CA GLY A 20 7.64 1.70 -11.67
C GLY A 20 6.91 0.50 -11.08
N PHE A 21 7.38 0.02 -9.92
CA PHE A 21 6.49 -0.65 -9.00
C PHE A 21 5.58 0.47 -8.50
N SER A 22 4.40 0.59 -9.10
CA SER A 22 3.27 1.23 -8.44
C SER A 22 3.08 0.49 -7.13
N ARG A 23 3.59 1.08 -6.05
CA ARG A 23 3.48 0.55 -4.69
C ARG A 23 2.44 1.43 -4.03
N GLY A 24 1.19 1.01 -4.10
CA GLY A 24 0.18 1.49 -3.17
C GLY A 24 0.63 1.18 -1.76
N ARG A 25 0.41 2.12 -0.86
CA ARG A 25 0.74 1.99 0.57
C ARG A 25 0.38 3.31 1.23
N VAL A 26 0.42 3.28 2.55
CA VAL A 26 0.67 4.50 3.32
C VAL A 26 1.91 5.18 2.74
N VAL A 27 1.70 6.41 2.29
CA VAL A 27 2.72 7.20 1.60
C VAL A 27 3.78 7.57 2.63
N ARG A 28 5.05 7.33 2.30
CA ARG A 28 6.16 7.60 3.21
C ARG A 28 6.41 9.11 3.24
N GLU A 29 7.04 9.57 4.31
CA GLU A 29 7.34 11.01 4.50
C GLU A 29 8.26 11.58 3.41
N ASP A 30 9.12 10.76 2.80
CA ASP A 30 10.05 11.17 1.73
C ASP A 30 9.37 11.33 0.36
N GLU A 31 8.13 10.85 0.22
CA GLU A 31 7.39 10.94 -1.03
C GLU A 31 6.59 12.23 -1.15
N THR A 32 6.59 12.78 -2.36
CA THR A 32 5.86 14.00 -2.67
C THR A 32 4.36 13.77 -2.66
N GLY A 33 3.64 14.50 -1.80
CA GLY A 33 2.18 14.49 -1.75
C GLY A 33 1.60 13.13 -1.39
N PHE A 34 0.80 12.56 -2.30
CA PHE A 34 0.14 11.25 -2.22
C PHE A 34 0.69 10.25 -3.25
N ALA A 35 1.96 10.39 -3.64
CA ALA A 35 2.62 9.52 -4.63
C ALA A 35 1.80 9.40 -5.94
N GLU A 36 1.43 8.18 -6.37
CA GLU A 36 0.66 7.93 -7.60
C GLU A 36 -0.73 8.57 -7.56
N CYS A 37 -1.29 8.77 -6.36
CA CYS A 37 -2.61 9.39 -6.19
C CYS A 37 -2.56 10.93 -6.28
N ASN A 38 -1.41 11.53 -6.56
CA ASN A 38 -1.33 12.98 -6.84
C ASN A 38 -2.23 13.41 -8.02
N VAL A 39 -2.55 12.48 -8.93
CA VAL A 39 -3.45 12.71 -10.08
C VAL A 39 -4.87 13.14 -9.71
N PHE A 40 -5.29 12.93 -8.45
CA PHE A 40 -6.59 13.35 -7.92
C PHE A 40 -6.62 14.77 -7.37
N PHE A 41 -5.53 15.54 -7.52
CA PHE A 41 -5.44 16.92 -7.11
C PHE A 41 -5.18 17.86 -8.30
N PRO A 42 -5.75 19.08 -8.30
CA PRO A 42 -5.47 20.06 -9.34
C PRO A 42 -3.98 20.41 -9.35
N GLY A 43 -3.38 20.46 -10.54
CA GLY A 43 -1.93 20.61 -10.69
C GLY A 43 -1.07 19.52 -10.04
N GLN A 44 -1.66 18.41 -9.60
CA GLN A 44 -1.01 17.35 -8.80
C GLN A 44 -0.45 17.83 -7.46
N VAL A 45 -1.05 18.87 -6.87
CA VAL A 45 -0.64 19.44 -5.57
C VAL A 45 -1.75 19.24 -4.53
N PRO A 46 -1.51 18.46 -3.47
CA PRO A 46 -2.51 18.23 -2.43
C PRO A 46 -2.69 19.45 -1.50
N PRO A 47 -3.77 19.47 -0.70
CA PRO A 47 -3.97 20.46 0.35
C PRO A 47 -2.79 20.60 1.32
N GLU A 48 -2.56 21.81 1.80
CA GLU A 48 -1.57 22.14 2.83
C GLU A 48 -2.23 22.51 4.16
N GLY A 49 -1.48 22.44 5.26
CA GLY A 49 -1.95 22.82 6.61
C GLY A 49 -2.27 21.64 7.52
N PHE A 50 -2.48 20.44 6.97
CA PHE A 50 -2.64 19.23 7.79
C PHE A 50 -1.28 18.62 8.17
N THR A 51 -0.77 18.98 9.35
CA THR A 51 0.63 18.67 9.74
C THR A 51 0.78 17.83 11.01
N GLU A 52 -0.32 17.39 11.62
CA GLU A 52 -0.25 16.57 12.82
C GLU A 52 0.41 15.20 12.57
N PRO A 53 1.20 14.68 13.53
CA PRO A 53 1.97 13.44 13.36
C PRO A 53 1.09 12.18 13.24
N PHE A 54 -0.17 12.26 13.65
CA PHE A 54 -1.15 11.18 13.50
C PHE A 54 -1.98 11.30 12.21
N HIS A 55 -1.62 12.23 11.32
CA HIS A 55 -2.18 12.30 9.97
C HIS A 55 -1.39 11.39 9.03
N VAL A 56 -2.09 10.47 8.40
CA VAL A 56 -1.53 9.48 7.49
C VAL A 56 -2.07 9.73 6.09
N LYS A 57 -1.15 9.81 5.12
CA LYS A 57 -1.49 9.96 3.71
C LYS A 57 -1.65 8.59 3.08
N ILE A 58 -2.81 8.33 2.49
CA ILE A 58 -3.14 7.04 1.89
C ILE A 58 -3.39 7.25 0.39
N CYS A 59 -2.63 6.55 -0.45
CA CYS A 59 -2.98 6.36 -1.85
C CYS A 59 -3.83 5.08 -1.96
N GLN A 60 -5.13 5.26 -2.19
CA GLN A 60 -6.11 4.17 -2.17
C GLN A 60 -6.00 3.39 -3.47
N GLN A 61 -5.40 2.20 -3.40
CA GLN A 61 -5.21 1.32 -4.55
C GLN A 61 -6.12 0.12 -4.48
N TYR A 62 -6.72 -0.20 -5.62
CA TYR A 62 -7.56 -1.38 -5.81
C TYR A 62 -7.25 -1.99 -7.17
N ASN A 63 -7.02 -3.30 -7.22
CA ASN A 63 -6.48 -3.98 -8.40
C ASN A 63 -5.16 -3.35 -8.88
N LYS A 64 -4.28 -2.98 -7.93
CA LYS A 64 -2.95 -2.37 -8.19
C LYS A 64 -2.97 -1.02 -8.91
N GLU A 65 -4.12 -0.38 -8.96
CA GLU A 65 -4.31 0.89 -9.64
C GLU A 65 -4.83 1.94 -8.65
N PRO A 66 -4.38 3.21 -8.74
CA PRO A 66 -4.87 4.28 -7.88
C PRO A 66 -6.34 4.59 -8.19
N ARG A 67 -7.16 4.72 -7.16
CA ARG A 67 -8.60 5.01 -7.28
C ARG A 67 -9.00 6.35 -6.68
N PHE A 68 -8.39 6.74 -5.57
CA PHE A 68 -8.52 8.07 -4.95
C PHE A 68 -7.42 8.28 -3.91
N ALA A 69 -7.31 9.48 -3.33
CA ALA A 69 -6.40 9.74 -2.20
C ALA A 69 -7.21 10.02 -0.93
N THR A 70 -6.68 9.68 0.23
CA THR A 70 -7.29 9.97 1.53
C THR A 70 -6.25 10.44 2.53
N LEU A 71 -6.48 11.59 3.15
CA LEU A 71 -5.78 11.96 4.38
C LEU A 71 -6.57 11.46 5.58
N TYR A 72 -5.96 10.63 6.41
CA TYR A 72 -6.61 9.92 7.49
C TYR A 72 -6.03 10.30 8.86
N SER A 73 -6.88 10.52 9.86
CA SER A 73 -6.44 10.73 11.26
C SER A 73 -6.47 9.39 11.99
N THR A 74 -5.31 8.86 12.40
CA THR A 74 -5.26 7.61 13.19
C THR A 74 -5.71 7.83 14.64
N LYS A 75 -5.66 9.07 15.11
CA LYS A 75 -6.19 9.50 16.41
C LYS A 75 -7.72 9.48 16.43
N ASP A 76 -8.35 10.04 15.41
CA ASP A 76 -9.81 10.15 15.32
C ASP A 76 -10.46 8.96 14.61
N LYS A 77 -9.64 8.13 13.95
CA LYS A 77 -10.01 6.96 13.15
C LYS A 77 -11.02 7.28 12.04
N ILE A 78 -10.87 8.46 11.45
CA ILE A 78 -11.69 8.92 10.32
C ILE A 78 -10.84 9.63 9.27
N PRO A 79 -11.27 9.63 7.99
CA PRO A 79 -10.69 10.52 7.00
C PRO A 79 -10.98 11.98 7.34
N LEU A 80 -9.94 12.81 7.25
CA LEU A 80 -10.09 14.27 7.27
C LEU A 80 -10.57 14.77 5.91
N TYR A 81 -10.06 14.16 4.84
CA TYR A 81 -10.61 14.30 3.50
C TYR A 81 -10.25 13.12 2.60
N SER A 82 -11.06 12.92 1.56
CA SER A 82 -10.79 12.07 0.41
C SER A 82 -10.87 12.90 -0.88
N ALA A 83 -9.85 12.76 -1.73
CA ALA A 83 -9.69 13.45 -3.00
C ALA A 83 -9.93 12.49 -4.17
N PHE A 84 -10.88 12.82 -5.04
CA PHE A 84 -11.34 11.94 -6.10
C PHE A 84 -11.83 12.72 -7.32
N LYS A 85 -12.04 11.99 -8.43
CA LYS A 85 -12.69 12.49 -9.64
C LYS A 85 -13.96 11.70 -9.89
N PHE A 86 -14.96 12.37 -10.47
CA PHE A 86 -16.17 11.68 -10.89
C PHE A 86 -15.88 10.78 -12.10
N THR A 87 -16.24 9.50 -12.03
CA THR A 87 -16.05 8.57 -13.17
C THR A 87 -17.32 8.36 -13.96
N LYS A 88 -18.40 7.87 -13.36
CA LYS A 88 -19.74 7.77 -13.97
C LYS A 88 -20.74 7.40 -12.87
N PRO A 89 -22.03 7.78 -12.99
CA PRO A 89 -23.03 7.31 -12.05
C PRO A 89 -23.22 5.80 -12.19
N ALA A 90 -23.12 5.08 -11.09
CA ALA A 90 -23.41 3.65 -11.02
C ALA A 90 -24.50 3.36 -9.98
N GLN A 91 -25.23 2.26 -10.18
CA GLN A 91 -26.10 1.74 -9.12
C GLN A 91 -25.22 1.17 -8.01
N SER A 92 -25.68 1.29 -6.77
CA SER A 92 -24.96 0.72 -5.62
C SER A 92 -24.78 -0.78 -5.80
N GLU A 93 -23.53 -1.23 -5.86
CA GLU A 93 -23.16 -2.64 -5.76
C GLU A 93 -23.14 -3.10 -4.29
N GLU A 94 -22.90 -4.39 -4.08
CA GLU A 94 -22.84 -5.02 -2.75
C GLU A 94 -21.69 -4.44 -1.91
N GLU A 95 -22.01 -4.06 -0.67
CA GLU A 95 -21.05 -3.41 0.24
C GLU A 95 -20.07 -4.43 0.84
N ASN A 96 -18.96 -4.67 0.13
CA ASN A 96 -17.85 -5.44 0.67
C ASN A 96 -16.79 -4.51 1.27
N TRP A 97 -16.77 -4.43 2.59
CA TRP A 97 -15.92 -3.46 3.31
C TRP A 97 -14.44 -3.86 3.31
N LEU A 98 -13.61 -2.89 2.97
CA LEU A 98 -12.16 -2.97 2.83
C LEU A 98 -11.47 -2.18 3.96
N VAL A 99 -10.22 -2.51 4.20
CA VAL A 99 -9.32 -1.83 5.16
C VAL A 99 -7.94 -1.67 4.53
N GLU A 100 -7.10 -0.84 5.14
CA GLU A 100 -5.72 -0.57 4.71
C GLU A 100 -4.75 -1.19 5.74
N PRO A 101 -4.29 -2.45 5.54
CA PRO A 101 -3.46 -3.19 6.51
C PRO A 101 -2.24 -2.43 7.02
N GLN A 102 -1.58 -1.72 6.11
CA GLN A 102 -0.35 -0.97 6.31
C GLN A 102 -0.48 0.22 7.26
N ILE A 103 -1.69 0.59 7.67
CA ILE A 103 -1.92 1.59 8.72
C ILE A 103 -1.73 0.99 10.12
N ASP A 104 -2.14 -0.26 10.32
CA ASP A 104 -2.04 -0.95 11.61
C ASP A 104 -0.72 -1.71 11.77
N ASP A 105 -0.20 -2.25 10.67
CA ASP A 105 1.04 -3.02 10.63
C ASP A 105 1.95 -2.56 9.49
N PRO A 106 2.83 -1.56 9.70
CA PRO A 106 3.68 -1.03 8.63
C PRO A 106 4.64 -2.06 8.00
N GLU A 107 4.91 -3.17 8.67
CA GLU A 107 5.85 -4.22 8.24
C GLU A 107 5.17 -5.35 7.45
N ASN A 108 3.86 -5.29 7.27
CA ASN A 108 3.12 -6.31 6.53
C ASN A 108 3.36 -6.23 5.01
N ASP A 109 3.20 -7.36 4.29
CA ASP A 109 3.45 -7.46 2.85
C ASP A 109 2.28 -6.97 1.96
N LEU A 110 1.17 -6.54 2.54
CA LEU A 110 -0.01 -6.03 1.82
C LEU A 110 0.13 -4.54 1.54
N HIS A 111 -0.06 -4.18 0.27
CA HIS A 111 0.21 -2.87 -0.30
C HIS A 111 -1.04 -2.27 -0.98
N GLU A 112 -2.19 -2.91 -0.84
CA GLU A 112 -3.45 -2.40 -1.35
C GLU A 112 -4.56 -2.66 -0.33
N MET A 113 -5.69 -2.02 -0.51
CA MET A 113 -6.84 -2.26 0.35
C MET A 113 -7.32 -3.71 0.19
N VAL A 114 -7.71 -4.34 1.29
CA VAL A 114 -8.13 -5.75 1.33
C VAL A 114 -9.38 -5.92 2.17
N HIS A 115 -10.10 -7.03 1.99
CA HIS A 115 -11.26 -7.33 2.81
C HIS A 115 -10.85 -7.55 4.27
N GLU A 116 -11.57 -6.91 5.19
CA GLU A 116 -11.31 -7.02 6.63
C GLU A 116 -11.30 -8.49 7.08
N ALA A 117 -12.21 -9.30 6.54
CA ALA A 117 -12.34 -10.72 6.88
C ALA A 117 -11.12 -11.57 6.49
N ASP A 118 -10.37 -11.17 5.46
CA ASP A 118 -9.26 -11.97 4.90
C ASP A 118 -7.97 -11.81 5.72
N ILE A 119 -7.87 -10.77 6.54
CA ILE A 119 -6.65 -10.42 7.28
C ILE A 119 -6.75 -10.61 8.81
N ILE A 120 -7.91 -11.06 9.30
CA ILE A 120 -8.11 -11.33 10.72
C ILE A 120 -7.08 -12.37 11.20
N GLY A 121 -6.26 -11.98 12.18
CA GLY A 121 -5.21 -12.82 12.76
C GLY A 121 -3.91 -12.89 11.96
N THR A 122 -3.84 -12.27 10.78
CA THR A 122 -2.61 -12.18 9.96
C THR A 122 -1.91 -10.84 10.15
N VAL A 123 -2.67 -9.74 10.17
CA VAL A 123 -2.15 -8.38 10.38
C VAL A 123 -2.02 -8.09 11.87
N ALA A 124 -0.84 -7.64 12.29
CA ALA A 124 -0.61 -7.28 13.69
C ALA A 124 -1.40 -6.00 14.05
N ASN A 125 -1.89 -5.91 15.28
CA ASN A 125 -2.56 -4.72 15.81
C ASN A 125 -3.76 -4.22 14.99
N LEU A 126 -4.42 -5.10 14.22
CA LEU A 126 -5.56 -4.74 13.38
C LEU A 126 -6.61 -3.93 14.17
N GLY A 127 -6.94 -2.74 13.66
CA GLY A 127 -7.86 -1.78 14.29
C GLY A 127 -7.23 -0.89 15.35
N ALA A 128 -5.91 -0.89 15.55
CA ALA A 128 -5.22 0.01 16.47
C ALA A 128 -5.26 1.46 15.96
N ASN A 129 -4.98 1.67 14.68
CA ASN A 129 -4.83 2.96 14.04
C ASN A 129 -5.94 3.28 13.05
N GLN A 130 -6.73 2.30 12.60
CA GLN A 130 -7.93 2.52 11.80
C GLN A 130 -9.21 1.98 12.46
N ALA A 131 -10.37 2.39 11.93
CA ALA A 131 -11.66 1.83 12.33
C ALA A 131 -11.90 0.46 11.69
N LEU A 132 -12.61 -0.42 12.39
CA LEU A 132 -13.05 -1.73 11.90
C LEU A 132 -14.58 -1.80 11.77
N THR A 133 -15.10 -2.76 10.99
CA THR A 133 -16.55 -2.97 10.86
C THR A 133 -17.19 -3.18 12.22
N SER A 134 -16.51 -3.91 13.11
CA SER A 134 -16.95 -4.17 14.48
C SER A 134 -17.16 -2.91 15.32
N ASP A 135 -16.48 -1.79 15.01
CA ASP A 135 -16.65 -0.53 15.74
C ASP A 135 -18.01 0.12 15.44
N TYR A 136 -18.59 -0.12 14.26
CA TYR A 136 -19.89 0.42 13.84
C TYR A 136 -21.07 -0.48 14.25
N VAL A 137 -20.88 -1.80 14.33
CA VAL A 137 -21.96 -2.76 14.64
C VAL A 137 -22.64 -2.42 15.97
N GLY A 138 -23.95 -2.23 15.93
CA GLY A 138 -24.77 -1.92 17.12
C GLY A 138 -24.57 -0.52 17.70
N SER A 139 -23.86 0.38 17.00
CA SER A 139 -23.63 1.76 17.47
C SER A 139 -24.78 2.73 17.19
N GLY A 140 -25.66 2.40 16.24
CA GLY A 140 -26.65 3.33 15.69
C GLY A 140 -26.11 4.27 14.60
N TYR A 141 -24.81 4.17 14.29
CA TYR A 141 -24.17 4.90 13.19
C TYR A 141 -23.88 3.97 12.00
N GLU A 142 -24.02 4.50 10.81
CA GLU A 142 -23.59 3.91 9.55
C GLU A 142 -22.19 4.38 9.17
N ARG A 143 -21.57 3.64 8.25
CA ARG A 143 -20.29 3.97 7.62
C ARG A 143 -20.53 4.92 6.45
N GLY A 144 -20.67 6.20 6.75
CA GLY A 144 -20.93 7.24 5.76
C GLY A 144 -19.71 7.52 4.91
N LEU A 145 -19.78 7.23 3.61
CA LEU A 145 -18.66 7.45 2.68
C LEU A 145 -18.45 8.94 2.38
N LEU A 146 -17.20 9.41 2.42
CA LEU A 146 -16.83 10.76 1.98
C LEU A 146 -16.75 10.85 0.46
N ASN A 147 -16.01 9.93 -0.19
CA ASN A 147 -16.13 9.67 -1.62
C ASN A 147 -17.33 8.74 -1.86
N PRO A 148 -18.50 9.23 -2.30
CA PRO A 148 -19.71 8.42 -2.42
C PRO A 148 -19.60 7.41 -3.56
N SER A 149 -20.01 6.17 -3.31
CA SER A 149 -19.99 5.10 -4.32
C SER A 149 -20.82 5.45 -5.56
N VAL A 150 -21.92 6.21 -5.42
CA VAL A 150 -22.80 6.62 -6.52
C VAL A 150 -22.12 7.48 -7.59
N LEU A 151 -21.00 8.12 -7.25
CA LEU A 151 -20.22 8.96 -8.17
C LEU A 151 -19.15 8.19 -8.95
N ASN A 152 -19.03 6.88 -8.70
CA ASN A 152 -17.99 6.02 -9.17
C ASN A 152 -18.58 4.77 -9.85
N GLU A 153 -17.88 4.22 -10.85
CA GLU A 153 -18.27 2.98 -11.54
C GLU A 153 -17.20 1.88 -11.40
N LYS A 154 -17.63 0.61 -11.43
CA LYS A 154 -16.76 -0.57 -11.44
C LYS A 154 -15.76 -0.56 -10.28
N ASP A 155 -14.49 -0.86 -10.54
CA ASP A 155 -13.40 -0.85 -9.55
C ASP A 155 -13.29 0.44 -8.73
N TYR A 156 -13.62 1.61 -9.29
CA TYR A 156 -13.62 2.86 -8.53
C TYR A 156 -14.71 2.86 -7.47
N GLN A 157 -15.88 2.30 -7.80
CA GLN A 157 -16.98 2.15 -6.87
C GLN A 157 -16.62 1.19 -5.75
N MET A 158 -16.07 0.02 -6.09
CA MET A 158 -15.66 -0.98 -5.10
C MET A 158 -14.62 -0.42 -4.12
N ALA A 159 -13.65 0.33 -4.63
CA ALA A 159 -12.62 0.97 -3.79
C ALA A 159 -13.20 1.98 -2.78
N THR A 160 -14.38 2.57 -3.05
CA THR A 160 -14.99 3.53 -2.11
C THR A 160 -15.45 2.86 -0.81
N TYR A 161 -15.72 1.56 -0.80
CA TYR A 161 -16.16 0.80 0.38
C TYR A 161 -15.00 0.41 1.29
N THR A 162 -14.12 1.35 1.60
CA THR A 162 -13.03 1.19 2.57
C THR A 162 -13.30 1.99 3.83
N LEU A 163 -12.96 1.45 5.00
CA LEU A 163 -13.21 2.11 6.28
C LEU A 163 -12.39 3.39 6.45
N THR A 164 -11.29 3.52 5.71
CA THR A 164 -10.50 4.74 5.66
C THR A 164 -11.18 5.85 4.84
N ASN A 165 -12.23 5.57 4.06
CA ASN A 165 -13.10 6.54 3.37
C ASN A 165 -14.42 6.79 4.13
N ALA A 166 -14.62 6.20 5.31
CA ALA A 166 -15.88 6.21 6.03
C ALA A 166 -15.83 7.02 7.32
N VAL A 167 -16.93 7.70 7.63
CA VAL A 167 -17.18 8.41 8.89
C VAL A 167 -18.48 7.94 9.54
N PRO A 168 -18.61 7.96 10.88
CA PRO A 168 -19.87 7.67 11.54
C PRO A 168 -20.95 8.71 11.24
N LEU A 169 -22.01 8.30 10.54
CA LEU A 169 -23.19 9.15 10.29
C LEU A 169 -24.46 8.46 10.78
N SER A 170 -25.45 9.24 11.23
CA SER A 170 -26.79 8.67 11.43
C SER A 170 -27.34 8.20 10.08
N PRO A 171 -28.21 7.16 10.04
CA PRO A 171 -28.79 6.68 8.79
C PRO A 171 -29.42 7.77 7.91
N ALA A 172 -30.14 8.70 8.56
CA ALA A 172 -30.79 9.80 7.86
C ALA A 172 -29.79 10.82 7.30
N LEU A 173 -28.75 11.16 8.06
CA LEU A 173 -27.70 12.07 7.62
C LEU A 173 -26.85 11.45 6.50
N SER A 174 -26.49 10.17 6.61
CA SER A 174 -25.77 9.40 5.60
C SER A 174 -26.50 9.47 4.26
N LYS A 175 -27.78 9.08 4.25
CA LYS A 175 -28.65 9.15 3.08
C LYS A 175 -28.79 10.57 2.51
N SER A 176 -28.95 11.58 3.38
CA SER A 176 -29.06 12.98 2.98
C SER A 176 -27.78 13.48 2.32
N TRP A 177 -26.62 13.20 2.93
CA TRP A 177 -25.30 13.55 2.42
C TRP A 177 -25.05 12.95 1.03
N HIS A 178 -25.18 11.62 0.86
CA HIS A 178 -24.92 10.97 -0.42
C HIS A 178 -25.88 11.44 -1.52
N ARG A 179 -27.15 11.66 -1.20
CA ARG A 179 -28.13 12.20 -2.15
C ARG A 179 -27.75 13.61 -2.60
N ASP A 180 -27.43 14.48 -1.65
CA ASP A 180 -27.20 15.89 -1.93
C ASP A 180 -25.90 16.08 -2.72
N ILE A 181 -24.82 15.42 -2.31
CA ILE A 181 -23.53 15.46 -3.03
C ILE A 181 -23.66 14.80 -4.40
N GLY A 182 -24.37 13.68 -4.51
CA GLY A 182 -24.68 13.03 -5.78
C GLY A 182 -25.34 14.00 -6.77
N LYS A 183 -26.43 14.63 -6.35
CA LYS A 183 -27.16 15.62 -7.18
C LYS A 183 -26.30 16.83 -7.52
N VAL A 184 -25.59 17.41 -6.55
CA VAL A 184 -24.77 18.60 -6.80
C VAL A 184 -23.67 18.31 -7.80
N VAL A 185 -22.94 17.20 -7.65
CA VAL A 185 -21.87 16.82 -8.58
C VAL A 185 -22.44 16.60 -9.98
N GLU A 186 -23.50 15.80 -10.12
CA GLU A 186 -24.10 15.44 -11.40
C GLU A 186 -24.80 16.59 -12.12
N GLN A 187 -25.56 17.41 -11.40
CA GLN A 187 -26.47 18.38 -12.00
C GLN A 187 -25.93 19.82 -11.97
N ALA A 188 -25.00 20.14 -11.05
CA ALA A 188 -24.42 21.47 -10.96
C ALA A 188 -22.94 21.50 -11.35
N LEU A 189 -22.10 20.60 -10.84
CA LEU A 189 -20.65 20.73 -11.02
C LEU A 189 -20.18 20.27 -12.41
N ILE A 190 -20.57 19.07 -12.82
CA ILE A 190 -20.14 18.49 -14.11
C ILE A 190 -20.59 19.32 -15.31
N PRO A 191 -21.87 19.76 -15.41
CA PRO A 191 -22.33 20.53 -16.58
C PRO A 191 -21.62 21.87 -16.75
N HIS A 192 -21.07 22.42 -15.66
CA HIS A 192 -20.42 23.73 -15.66
C HIS A 192 -18.89 23.65 -15.66
N CYS A 193 -18.31 22.45 -15.70
CA CYS A 193 -16.87 22.27 -15.89
C CYS A 193 -16.58 21.84 -17.34
N SER A 194 -15.86 22.68 -18.09
CA SER A 194 -15.66 22.50 -19.54
C SER A 194 -15.08 21.13 -19.92
N LYS A 195 -14.28 20.54 -19.03
CA LYS A 195 -13.77 19.17 -19.15
C LYS A 195 -13.99 18.45 -17.84
N LYS A 196 -14.72 17.34 -17.88
CA LYS A 196 -14.99 16.52 -16.71
C LYS A 196 -13.71 16.04 -16.00
N ASP A 197 -12.66 15.68 -16.75
CA ASP A 197 -11.40 15.19 -16.16
C ASP A 197 -10.61 16.28 -15.41
N HIS A 198 -11.02 17.54 -15.55
CA HIS A 198 -10.47 18.70 -14.84
C HIS A 198 -11.31 19.10 -13.61
N LEU A 199 -12.39 18.36 -13.30
CA LEU A 199 -13.15 18.52 -12.08
C LEU A 199 -12.53 17.67 -10.97
N TYR A 200 -11.99 18.33 -9.97
CA TYR A 200 -11.37 17.74 -8.78
C TYR A 200 -12.29 17.95 -7.58
N LEU A 201 -12.51 16.89 -6.80
CA LEU A 201 -13.41 16.89 -5.65
C LEU A 201 -12.62 16.49 -4.39
N LEU A 202 -12.78 17.27 -3.33
CA LEU A 202 -12.31 16.98 -1.98
C LEU A 202 -13.53 16.90 -1.07
N ALA A 203 -13.86 15.72 -0.56
CA ALA A 203 -14.89 15.56 0.47
C ALA A 203 -14.23 15.30 1.81
N GLY A 204 -14.64 16.01 2.85
CA GLY A 204 -14.00 15.93 4.16
C GLY A 204 -14.94 15.98 5.34
N ALA A 205 -14.37 15.70 6.50
CA ALA A 205 -15.07 15.65 7.78
C ALA A 205 -14.25 16.35 8.86
N ILE A 206 -14.94 17.11 9.70
CA ILE A 206 -14.33 17.78 10.85
C ILE A 206 -14.61 16.91 12.09
N PRO A 207 -13.58 16.29 12.70
CA PRO A 207 -13.76 15.45 13.88
C PRO A 207 -14.37 16.24 15.03
N SER A 208 -15.13 15.55 15.88
CA SER A 208 -15.64 16.11 17.14
C SER A 208 -15.14 15.31 18.34
N SER A 209 -15.48 15.78 19.54
CA SER A 209 -15.21 15.05 20.79
C SER A 209 -16.11 13.83 21.01
N VAL A 210 -17.17 13.66 20.21
CA VAL A 210 -18.10 12.52 20.32
C VAL A 210 -17.48 11.34 19.61
N GLN A 211 -17.49 10.17 20.23
CA GLN A 211 -16.89 8.96 19.65
C GLN A 211 -17.85 7.76 19.70
N VAL A 212 -17.92 7.02 18.61
CA VAL A 212 -18.54 5.70 18.55
C VAL A 212 -17.64 4.72 19.31
N LYS A 213 -18.23 4.07 20.32
CA LYS A 213 -17.57 3.08 21.19
C LYS A 213 -16.23 3.57 21.79
N GLY A 214 -16.08 4.89 21.98
CA GLY A 214 -14.84 5.49 22.49
C GLY A 214 -13.62 5.31 21.58
N LYS A 215 -13.85 5.08 20.28
CA LYS A 215 -12.78 4.78 19.31
C LYS A 215 -12.83 5.66 18.06
N VAL A 216 -14.00 5.79 17.43
CA VAL A 216 -14.13 6.46 16.12
C VAL A 216 -14.86 7.78 16.30
N SER A 217 -14.24 8.89 15.92
CA SER A 217 -14.84 10.22 16.05
C SER A 217 -16.07 10.38 15.17
N VAL A 218 -17.16 10.87 15.75
CA VAL A 218 -18.35 11.32 15.00
C VAL A 218 -18.07 12.73 14.50
N PRO A 219 -18.22 13.04 13.21
CA PRO A 219 -17.93 14.36 12.69
C PRO A 219 -18.93 15.43 13.20
N GLU A 220 -18.44 16.64 13.44
CA GLU A 220 -19.28 17.80 13.71
C GLU A 220 -19.90 18.37 12.43
N SER A 221 -19.14 18.32 11.34
CA SER A 221 -19.58 18.80 10.02
C SER A 221 -18.89 18.03 8.91
N LEU A 222 -19.60 17.92 7.79
CA LEU A 222 -19.09 17.40 6.52
C LEU A 222 -18.89 18.58 5.57
N TRP A 223 -17.94 18.47 4.66
CA TRP A 223 -17.70 19.50 3.66
C TRP A 223 -17.30 18.88 2.32
N LEU A 224 -17.58 19.60 1.23
CA LEU A 224 -17.10 19.30 -0.12
C LEU A 224 -16.46 20.56 -0.68
N ALA A 225 -15.23 20.47 -1.17
CA ALA A 225 -14.61 21.48 -2.01
C ALA A 225 -14.44 20.93 -3.42
N ALA A 226 -14.85 21.72 -4.42
CA ALA A 226 -14.73 21.38 -5.82
C ALA A 226 -13.90 22.42 -6.56
N CYS A 227 -13.07 21.96 -7.49
CA CYS A 227 -12.24 22.78 -8.34
C CYS A 227 -12.34 22.30 -9.79
N CYS A 228 -12.73 23.19 -10.71
CA CYS A 228 -12.60 22.97 -12.14
C CYS A 228 -11.31 23.64 -12.62
N ASP A 229 -10.23 22.87 -12.79
CA ASP A 229 -8.92 23.39 -13.20
C ASP A 229 -8.82 23.50 -14.73
N ALA A 230 -9.50 24.51 -15.29
CA ALA A 230 -9.55 24.81 -16.71
C ALA A 230 -9.28 26.31 -16.94
N PRO A 231 -9.04 26.76 -18.20
CA PRO A 231 -8.83 28.19 -18.49
C PRO A 231 -9.95 29.12 -18.00
N GLU A 232 -11.18 28.59 -17.88
CA GLU A 232 -12.33 29.27 -17.27
C GLU A 232 -12.72 28.58 -15.96
N GLY A 233 -11.71 28.34 -15.13
CA GLY A 233 -11.83 27.58 -13.89
C GLY A 233 -12.67 28.30 -12.84
N TRP A 234 -13.17 27.51 -11.90
CA TRP A 234 -13.95 27.98 -10.76
C TRP A 234 -13.78 27.02 -9.60
N SER A 235 -14.13 27.48 -8.41
CA SER A 235 -14.13 26.66 -7.20
C SER A 235 -15.39 26.91 -6.36
N LEU A 236 -15.79 25.90 -5.60
CA LEU A 236 -16.95 25.94 -4.73
C LEU A 236 -16.66 25.16 -3.44
N GLY A 237 -17.08 25.69 -2.30
CA GLY A 237 -17.18 24.97 -1.03
C GLY A 237 -18.64 24.68 -0.68
N LEU A 238 -18.89 23.55 -0.04
CA LEU A 238 -20.16 23.17 0.55
C LEU A 238 -19.92 22.67 1.96
N VAL A 239 -20.81 22.98 2.89
CA VAL A 239 -20.77 22.51 4.27
C VAL A 239 -22.13 21.96 4.66
N LYS A 240 -22.14 20.85 5.40
CA LYS A 240 -23.34 20.25 5.99
C LYS A 240 -23.06 19.94 7.46
N LYS A 241 -23.85 20.52 8.36
CA LYS A 241 -23.71 20.27 9.80
C LYS A 241 -24.37 18.94 10.15
N THR A 242 -23.75 18.14 11.02
CA THR A 242 -24.30 16.82 11.35
C THR A 242 -25.56 16.89 12.22
N LYS A 243 -25.77 18.00 12.92
CA LYS A 243 -26.96 18.26 13.74
C LYS A 243 -28.18 18.76 12.94
N ASP A 244 -28.00 19.15 11.68
CA ASP A 244 -29.07 19.66 10.82
C ASP A 244 -28.97 19.02 9.43
N GLU A 245 -29.79 18.00 9.21
CA GLU A 245 -29.80 17.21 7.98
C GLU A 245 -30.17 18.02 6.72
N SER A 246 -30.75 19.21 6.88
CA SER A 246 -31.15 20.13 5.79
C SER A 246 -30.13 21.23 5.50
N SER A 247 -29.11 21.39 6.35
CA SER A 247 -28.18 22.53 6.38
C SER A 247 -27.10 22.57 5.28
N LEU A 248 -27.35 22.07 4.07
CA LEU A 248 -26.35 22.19 3.02
C LEU A 248 -26.18 23.68 2.65
N VAL A 249 -25.03 24.26 2.96
CA VAL A 249 -24.67 25.67 2.71
C VAL A 249 -23.53 25.72 1.71
N ASP A 250 -23.59 26.66 0.76
CA ASP A 250 -22.54 26.95 -0.20
C ASP A 250 -21.68 28.10 0.32
N LEU A 251 -20.39 27.97 0.08
CA LEU A 251 -19.36 28.92 0.46
C LEU A 251 -18.37 29.05 -0.69
N THR A 252 -17.61 30.13 -0.70
CA THR A 252 -16.35 30.16 -1.42
C THR A 252 -15.32 29.23 -0.73
N VAL A 253 -14.30 28.78 -1.47
CA VAL A 253 -13.24 27.95 -0.88
C VAL A 253 -12.51 28.70 0.24
N GLY A 254 -12.20 29.99 0.07
CA GLY A 254 -11.60 30.79 1.15
C GLY A 254 -12.48 30.96 2.37
N GLU A 255 -13.81 31.06 2.22
CA GLU A 255 -14.73 31.05 3.35
C GLU A 255 -14.76 29.70 4.06
N LEU A 256 -14.74 28.59 3.31
CA LEU A 256 -14.63 27.25 3.87
C LEU A 256 -13.34 27.09 4.68
N GLU A 257 -12.20 27.50 4.12
CA GLU A 257 -10.90 27.49 4.80
C GLU A 257 -10.92 28.35 6.07
N LYS A 258 -11.38 29.60 5.95
CA LYS A 258 -11.40 30.54 7.08
C LYS A 258 -12.34 30.14 8.21
N GLN A 259 -13.53 29.63 7.89
CA GLN A 259 -14.57 29.36 8.89
C GLN A 259 -14.48 27.96 9.49
N HIS A 260 -14.00 26.97 8.71
CA HIS A 260 -14.10 25.56 9.08
C HIS A 260 -12.76 24.81 9.07
N LEU A 261 -11.76 25.28 8.32
CA LEU A 261 -10.46 24.61 8.20
C LEU A 261 -9.31 25.61 8.42
N PRO A 262 -9.20 26.22 9.61
CA PRO A 262 -8.26 27.30 9.84
C PRO A 262 -6.81 26.84 9.61
N GLY A 263 -6.08 27.60 8.79
CA GLY A 263 -4.68 27.31 8.44
C GLY A 263 -4.51 26.23 7.35
N VAL A 264 -5.61 25.75 6.76
CA VAL A 264 -5.59 24.81 5.63
C VAL A 264 -5.77 25.57 4.32
N HIS A 265 -5.03 25.15 3.30
CA HIS A 265 -5.19 25.61 1.92
C HIS A 265 -5.54 24.42 1.04
N LEU A 266 -6.79 24.36 0.57
CA LEU A 266 -7.37 23.23 -0.14
C LEU A 266 -6.92 23.15 -1.61
N PHE A 267 -6.83 24.30 -2.29
CA PHE A 267 -6.45 24.38 -3.70
C PHE A 267 -5.36 25.42 -3.94
N LYS A 268 -4.48 25.14 -4.90
CA LYS A 268 -3.50 26.10 -5.44
C LYS A 268 -3.83 26.47 -6.88
N GLY A 269 -3.20 27.54 -7.37
CA GLY A 269 -3.27 27.93 -8.79
C GLY A 269 -4.65 28.45 -9.19
N SER A 270 -5.20 27.93 -10.31
CA SER A 270 -6.43 28.41 -10.96
C SER A 270 -7.66 28.45 -10.04
N CYS A 271 -7.68 27.62 -9.00
CA CYS A 271 -8.78 27.52 -8.05
C CYS A 271 -8.55 28.26 -6.72
N GLY A 272 -7.36 28.82 -6.48
CA GLY A 272 -6.97 29.47 -5.23
C GLY A 272 -7.18 30.99 -5.21
N GLU A 273 -8.35 31.46 -5.66
CA GLU A 273 -8.85 32.86 -5.55
C GLU A 273 -8.52 33.89 -6.67
N ASP A 274 -7.38 33.86 -7.35
CA ASP A 274 -6.99 35.01 -8.22
C ASP A 274 -7.45 34.97 -9.70
N LYS A 275 -8.01 33.86 -10.19
CA LYS A 275 -8.30 33.67 -11.64
C LYS A 275 -9.62 32.97 -11.97
N GLN A 276 -10.62 33.07 -11.09
CA GLN A 276 -11.89 32.36 -11.28
C GLN A 276 -12.84 33.08 -12.24
N ASN A 277 -13.54 32.32 -13.09
CA ASN A 277 -14.60 32.86 -13.94
C ASN A 277 -15.88 33.08 -13.11
N GLN A 278 -16.19 34.35 -12.86
CA GLN A 278 -17.30 34.77 -12.00
C GLN A 278 -18.68 34.37 -12.56
N GLU A 279 -18.89 34.47 -13.87
CA GLU A 279 -20.15 34.10 -14.53
C GLU A 279 -20.43 32.60 -14.36
N LYS A 280 -19.41 31.75 -14.55
CA LYS A 280 -19.53 30.30 -14.33
C LYS A 280 -19.77 29.96 -12.87
N LYS A 281 -19.08 30.64 -11.95
CA LYS A 281 -19.27 30.45 -10.51
C LYS A 281 -20.72 30.77 -10.11
N GLU A 282 -21.26 31.89 -10.59
CA GLU A 282 -22.66 32.27 -10.34
C GLU A 282 -23.65 31.26 -10.93
N ALA A 283 -23.39 30.74 -12.13
CA ALA A 283 -24.20 29.69 -12.73
C ALA A 283 -24.20 28.39 -11.90
N VAL A 284 -23.03 27.98 -11.39
CA VAL A 284 -22.91 26.82 -10.47
C VAL A 284 -23.69 27.06 -9.18
N LEU A 285 -23.55 28.23 -8.55
CA LEU A 285 -24.26 28.59 -7.32
C LEU A 285 -25.78 28.59 -7.52
N GLN A 286 -26.26 29.11 -8.66
CA GLN A 286 -27.67 29.05 -9.03
C GLN A 286 -28.16 27.61 -9.21
N ALA A 287 -27.37 26.74 -9.88
CA ALA A 287 -27.71 25.33 -10.05
C ALA A 287 -27.79 24.60 -8.70
N VAL A 288 -26.82 24.84 -7.80
CA VAL A 288 -26.84 24.28 -6.44
C VAL A 288 -28.08 24.77 -5.66
N SER A 289 -28.42 26.06 -5.78
CA SER A 289 -29.60 26.63 -5.13
C SER A 289 -30.90 25.97 -5.60
N ARG A 290 -31.04 25.71 -6.91
CA ARG A 290 -32.21 24.99 -7.47
C ARG A 290 -32.32 23.55 -6.98
N ILE A 291 -31.18 22.86 -6.84
CA ILE A 291 -31.15 21.49 -6.30
C ILE A 291 -31.65 21.46 -4.85
N ARG A 292 -31.31 22.49 -4.06
CA ARG A 292 -31.77 22.64 -2.67
C ARG A 292 -33.25 23.01 -2.58
N SER A 293 -33.75 23.88 -3.46
CA SER A 293 -35.17 24.27 -3.46
C SER A 293 -36.12 23.20 -4.02
N GLY A 294 -35.58 22.20 -4.73
CA GLY A 294 -36.38 21.11 -5.31
C GLY A 294 -37.09 21.48 -6.63
N GLU A 295 -36.77 22.63 -7.23
CA GLU A 295 -37.31 23.04 -8.53
C GLU A 295 -36.61 22.29 -9.67
N GLN A 296 -37.27 21.26 -10.22
CA GLN A 296 -36.86 20.66 -11.48
C GLN A 296 -37.41 21.47 -12.67
N ALA A 297 -36.55 21.75 -13.64
CA ALA A 297 -36.88 22.42 -14.89
C ALA A 297 -37.93 21.62 -15.68
N GLY A 298 -39.15 22.16 -15.75
CA GLY A 298 -40.21 21.66 -16.61
C GLY A 298 -39.95 22.03 -18.07
N THR A 299 -39.86 21.01 -18.92
CA THR A 299 -39.88 21.14 -20.38
C THR A 299 -41.16 21.86 -20.81
N THR A 300 -40.99 22.99 -21.47
CA THR A 300 -42.07 23.78 -22.07
C THR A 300 -42.58 23.07 -23.31
N ASP A 301 -43.87 22.76 -23.37
CA ASP A 301 -44.54 22.50 -24.64
C ASP A 301 -45.80 23.35 -24.72
N ASN A 302 -45.74 24.33 -25.61
CA ASN A 302 -46.86 25.18 -26.00
C ASN A 302 -47.66 24.44 -27.08
N GLN A 303 -48.98 24.35 -26.91
CA GLN A 303 -49.87 24.35 -28.07
C GLN A 303 -51.26 24.90 -27.73
N GLU A 304 -51.55 26.07 -28.28
CA GLU A 304 -52.90 26.59 -28.50
C GLU A 304 -53.67 25.69 -29.49
N THR A 305 -54.98 25.57 -29.32
CA THR A 305 -55.95 25.74 -30.42
C THR A 305 -57.39 25.87 -29.91
N LYS A 306 -58.06 26.94 -30.36
CA LYS A 306 -59.52 27.19 -30.28
C LYS A 306 -60.24 26.34 -31.35
N HIS A 307 -61.40 25.76 -31.05
CA HIS A 307 -62.75 26.26 -31.46
C HIS A 307 -63.89 25.26 -31.16
N SER A 308 -65.10 25.83 -31.10
CA SER A 308 -66.45 25.24 -31.01
C SER A 308 -66.95 24.99 -29.57
N GLY A 309 -68.09 25.52 -29.14
CA GLY A 309 -69.22 26.03 -29.90
C GLY A 309 -70.49 25.30 -29.46
N TRP A 310 -71.02 25.71 -28.33
CA TRP A 310 -72.45 25.75 -28.06
C TRP A 310 -73.30 24.45 -28.22
N VAL A 311 -72.78 23.27 -27.89
CA VAL A 311 -73.61 22.05 -27.72
C VAL A 311 -73.42 21.36 -26.36
N ARG A 312 -72.41 21.74 -25.57
CA ARG A 312 -72.07 21.05 -24.31
C ARG A 312 -72.87 21.53 -23.08
N LYS A 313 -73.61 22.64 -23.16
CA LYS A 313 -74.21 23.28 -21.98
C LYS A 313 -75.49 22.61 -21.46
N VAL A 314 -76.09 21.67 -22.20
CA VAL A 314 -77.34 21.00 -21.79
C VAL A 314 -77.13 19.53 -21.40
N ALA A 315 -76.07 18.87 -21.89
CA ALA A 315 -75.72 17.49 -21.48
C ALA A 315 -74.93 17.42 -20.15
N GLY A 316 -74.27 18.52 -19.76
CA GLY A 316 -73.40 18.59 -18.58
C GLY A 316 -74.08 18.91 -17.25
N ILE A 317 -75.40 18.82 -17.15
CA ILE A 317 -76.12 18.99 -15.87
C ILE A 317 -76.58 17.63 -15.32
N ILE A 318 -76.82 16.65 -16.20
CA ILE A 318 -77.21 15.29 -15.78
C ILE A 318 -76.00 14.35 -15.73
N ALA A 319 -74.97 14.53 -16.56
CA ALA A 319 -73.84 13.59 -16.66
C ALA A 319 -72.73 13.78 -15.60
N THR A 320 -72.64 14.94 -14.94
CA THR A 320 -71.51 15.32 -14.06
C THR A 320 -71.41 14.49 -12.77
N PRO A 321 -72.52 14.14 -12.08
CA PRO A 321 -72.45 13.24 -10.93
C PRO A 321 -72.01 11.83 -11.34
N PHE A 322 -72.49 11.34 -12.49
CA PHE A 322 -72.16 10.01 -13.00
C PHE A 322 -70.74 9.90 -13.52
N ILE A 323 -70.19 10.95 -14.14
CA ILE A 323 -68.78 11.00 -14.58
C ILE A 323 -67.85 11.00 -13.36
N LYS A 324 -68.16 11.77 -12.31
CA LYS A 324 -67.39 11.77 -11.05
C LYS A 324 -67.44 10.42 -10.34
N LEU A 325 -68.60 9.77 -10.33
CA LEU A 325 -68.77 8.42 -9.77
C LEU A 325 -67.99 7.37 -10.59
N LEU A 326 -68.04 7.46 -11.92
CA LEU A 326 -67.29 6.59 -12.82
C LEU A 326 -65.78 6.80 -12.68
N GLU A 327 -65.31 8.03 -12.53
CA GLU A 327 -63.90 8.37 -12.29
C GLU A 327 -63.41 7.81 -10.95
N LEU A 328 -64.23 7.86 -9.90
CA LEU A 328 -63.93 7.23 -8.61
C LEU A 328 -63.85 5.70 -8.74
N LEU A 329 -64.79 5.08 -9.47
CA LEU A 329 -64.79 3.64 -9.69
C LEU A 329 -63.58 3.18 -10.52
N ILE A 330 -63.20 3.94 -11.55
CA ILE A 330 -61.98 3.69 -12.34
C ILE A 330 -60.74 3.84 -11.46
N TYR A 331 -60.68 4.87 -10.63
CA TYR A 331 -59.55 5.08 -9.71
C TYR A 331 -59.40 3.91 -8.72
N ILE A 332 -60.50 3.49 -8.09
CA ILE A 332 -60.51 2.33 -7.18
C ILE A 332 -60.10 1.05 -7.91
N PHE A 333 -60.59 0.86 -9.14
CA PHE A 333 -60.23 -0.30 -9.96
C PHE A 333 -58.75 -0.31 -10.34
N VAL A 334 -58.19 0.82 -10.76
CA VAL A 334 -56.76 0.96 -11.08
C VAL A 334 -55.91 0.66 -9.85
N GLU A 335 -56.32 1.15 -8.67
CA GLU A 335 -55.57 0.92 -7.43
C GLU A 335 -55.66 -0.53 -6.94
N LEU A 336 -56.80 -1.20 -7.17
CA LEU A 336 -56.96 -2.64 -6.98
C LEU A 336 -56.04 -3.43 -7.91
N VAL A 337 -56.01 -3.09 -9.20
CA VAL A 337 -55.15 -3.74 -10.19
C VAL A 337 -53.67 -3.58 -9.81
N LYS A 338 -53.22 -2.38 -9.44
CA LYS A 338 -51.86 -2.16 -8.93
C LYS A 338 -51.57 -2.98 -7.69
N SER A 339 -52.51 -3.06 -6.75
CA SER A 339 -52.35 -3.86 -5.52
C SER A 339 -52.21 -5.35 -5.83
N VAL A 340 -52.96 -5.87 -6.81
CA VAL A 340 -52.83 -7.26 -7.28
C VAL A 340 -51.49 -7.49 -7.95
N PHE A 341 -51.02 -6.59 -8.82
CA PHE A 341 -49.69 -6.70 -9.42
C PHE A 341 -48.56 -6.64 -8.38
N TYR A 342 -48.70 -5.75 -7.38
CA TYR A 342 -47.72 -5.64 -6.29
C TYR A 342 -47.68 -6.91 -5.44
N PHE A 343 -48.85 -7.49 -5.13
CA PHE A 343 -48.94 -8.76 -4.43
C PHE A 343 -48.34 -9.91 -5.26
N LEU A 344 -48.65 -9.98 -6.56
CA LEU A 344 -48.09 -11.00 -7.46
C LEU A 344 -46.57 -10.89 -7.53
N TRP A 345 -46.05 -9.67 -7.66
CA TRP A 345 -44.61 -9.39 -7.63
C TRP A 345 -43.97 -9.81 -6.31
N LEU A 346 -44.62 -9.55 -5.17
CA LEU A 346 -44.13 -9.96 -3.85
C LEU A 346 -44.07 -11.48 -3.71
N VAL A 347 -45.08 -12.19 -4.22
CA VAL A 347 -45.11 -13.66 -4.23
C VAL A 347 -43.98 -14.21 -5.10
N VAL A 348 -43.83 -13.70 -6.33
CA VAL A 348 -42.75 -14.11 -7.24
C VAL A 348 -41.38 -13.85 -6.62
N LYS A 349 -41.17 -12.68 -6.02
CA LYS A 349 -39.91 -12.33 -5.33
C LYS A 349 -39.60 -13.31 -4.20
N ARG A 350 -40.61 -13.67 -3.38
CA ARG A 350 -40.43 -14.58 -2.25
C ARG A 350 -40.16 -16.02 -2.70
N VAL A 351 -40.85 -16.49 -3.73
CA VAL A 351 -40.65 -17.84 -4.29
C VAL A 351 -39.29 -17.94 -4.99
N CYS A 352 -38.93 -16.97 -5.84
CA CYS A 352 -37.62 -16.95 -6.51
C CYS A 352 -36.48 -16.86 -5.50
N GLY A 353 -36.58 -15.99 -4.48
CA GLY A 353 -35.58 -15.89 -3.41
C GLY A 353 -35.38 -17.23 -2.71
N THR A 354 -36.47 -17.87 -2.25
CA THR A 354 -36.38 -19.15 -1.52
C THR A 354 -35.79 -20.28 -2.38
N VAL A 355 -36.11 -20.32 -3.67
CA VAL A 355 -35.57 -21.34 -4.60
C VAL A 355 -34.08 -21.09 -4.89
N LEU A 356 -33.69 -19.84 -5.13
CA LEU A 356 -32.29 -19.48 -5.38
C LEU A 356 -31.42 -19.72 -4.14
N ASP A 357 -31.90 -19.35 -2.95
CA ASP A 357 -31.21 -19.59 -1.67
C ASP A 357 -31.03 -21.10 -1.42
N GLY A 358 -32.07 -21.89 -1.72
CA GLY A 358 -32.02 -23.35 -1.65
C GLY A 358 -30.98 -23.95 -2.60
N LEU A 359 -30.98 -23.53 -3.87
CA LEU A 359 -30.00 -23.99 -4.86
C LEU A 359 -28.57 -23.56 -4.51
N TYR A 360 -28.39 -22.36 -3.97
CA TYR A 360 -27.09 -21.86 -3.52
C TYR A 360 -26.56 -22.66 -2.32
N SER A 361 -27.43 -23.01 -1.36
CA SER A 361 -27.06 -23.86 -0.23
C SER A 361 -26.64 -25.28 -0.65
N LEU A 362 -27.31 -25.86 -1.65
CA LEU A 362 -26.95 -27.16 -2.21
C LEU A 362 -25.62 -27.10 -2.97
N TRP A 363 -25.39 -26.03 -3.74
CA TRP A 363 -24.16 -25.82 -4.48
C TRP A 363 -22.96 -25.62 -3.55
N SER A 364 -23.10 -24.79 -2.51
CA SER A 364 -22.04 -24.57 -1.51
C SER A 364 -21.72 -25.84 -0.69
N GLY A 365 -22.73 -26.66 -0.38
CA GLY A 365 -22.52 -27.98 0.22
C GLY A 365 -21.71 -28.92 -0.68
N LEU A 366 -22.04 -28.98 -1.97
CA LEU A 366 -21.32 -29.79 -2.96
C LEU A 366 -19.86 -29.34 -3.11
N VAL A 367 -19.61 -28.03 -3.20
CA VAL A 367 -18.26 -27.47 -3.29
C VAL A 367 -17.45 -27.77 -2.03
N SER A 368 -18.05 -27.67 -0.85
CA SER A 368 -17.39 -27.98 0.43
C SER A 368 -17.00 -29.46 0.51
N TYR A 369 -17.88 -30.36 0.05
CA TYR A 369 -17.59 -31.79 -0.02
C TYR A 369 -16.45 -32.11 -1.00
N LEU A 370 -16.47 -31.52 -2.20
CA LEU A 370 -15.41 -31.68 -3.19
C LEU A 370 -14.06 -31.13 -2.68
N LYS A 371 -14.07 -30.01 -1.96
CA LYS A 371 -12.88 -29.44 -1.33
C LYS A 371 -12.28 -30.37 -0.28
N ALA A 372 -13.11 -30.99 0.56
CA ALA A 372 -12.66 -31.95 1.56
C ALA A 372 -12.01 -33.18 0.92
N ILE A 373 -12.63 -33.73 -0.13
CA ILE A 373 -12.06 -34.85 -0.90
C ILE A 373 -10.72 -34.47 -1.53
N SER A 374 -10.64 -33.29 -2.16
CA SER A 374 -9.42 -32.80 -2.79
C SER A 374 -8.27 -32.63 -1.78
N MET A 375 -8.54 -32.07 -0.60
CA MET A 375 -7.54 -31.97 0.47
C MET A 375 -6.99 -33.35 0.89
N VAL A 376 -7.84 -34.35 1.02
CA VAL A 376 -7.40 -35.71 1.40
C VAL A 376 -6.59 -36.35 0.27
N LEU A 377 -7.03 -36.20 -0.98
CA LEU A 377 -6.31 -36.73 -2.16
C LEU A 377 -4.95 -36.10 -2.39
N ILE A 378 -4.75 -34.83 -2.01
CA ILE A 378 -3.47 -34.12 -2.14
C ILE A 378 -2.55 -34.39 -0.94
N SER A 379 -3.10 -34.49 0.27
CA SER A 379 -2.29 -34.72 1.49
C SER A 379 -1.62 -36.09 1.52
N ILE A 380 -2.32 -37.15 1.09
CA ILE A 380 -1.76 -38.51 1.08
C ILE A 380 -0.46 -38.62 0.26
N PRO A 381 -0.39 -38.23 -1.03
CA PRO A 381 0.85 -38.31 -1.80
C PRO A 381 1.91 -37.33 -1.30
N TYR A 382 1.52 -36.18 -0.75
CA TYR A 382 2.46 -35.21 -0.16
C TYR A 382 3.18 -35.81 1.05
N ASP A 383 2.44 -36.43 1.97
CA ASP A 383 3.01 -37.05 3.17
C ASP A 383 3.88 -38.26 2.82
N VAL A 384 3.45 -39.09 1.86
CA VAL A 384 4.26 -40.20 1.35
C VAL A 384 5.56 -39.68 0.72
N GLY A 385 5.48 -38.63 -0.10
CA GLY A 385 6.65 -37.98 -0.69
C GLY A 385 7.62 -37.45 0.36
N ARG A 386 7.10 -36.81 1.41
CA ARG A 386 7.90 -36.31 2.54
C ARG A 386 8.66 -37.44 3.25
N VAL A 387 8.00 -38.58 3.50
CA VAL A 387 8.64 -39.75 4.12
C VAL A 387 9.74 -40.30 3.22
N ILE A 388 9.49 -40.41 1.91
CA ILE A 388 10.48 -40.89 0.94
C ILE A 388 11.72 -39.98 0.94
N ILE A 389 11.54 -38.65 0.90
CA ILE A 389 12.65 -37.69 0.96
C ILE A 389 13.47 -37.85 2.25
N ASN A 390 12.81 -37.99 3.40
CA ASN A 390 13.50 -38.19 4.68
C ASN A 390 14.30 -39.51 4.71
N ILE A 391 13.79 -40.58 4.11
CA ILE A 391 14.51 -41.86 3.99
C ILE A 391 15.76 -41.68 3.12
N PHE A 392 15.64 -40.99 1.98
CA PHE A 392 16.79 -40.71 1.10
C PHE A 392 17.86 -39.85 1.78
N LEU A 393 17.46 -38.80 2.50
CA LEU A 393 18.38 -37.97 3.27
C LEU A 393 19.09 -38.78 4.37
N GLY A 394 18.35 -39.62 5.09
CA GLY A 394 18.94 -40.52 6.09
C GLY A 394 19.95 -41.50 5.48
N PHE A 395 19.64 -42.09 4.32
CA PHE A 395 20.58 -42.95 3.60
C PHE A 395 21.85 -42.19 3.16
N LEU A 396 21.69 -40.98 2.62
CA LEU A 396 22.81 -40.13 2.21
C LEU A 396 23.74 -39.84 3.39
N GLN A 397 23.17 -39.57 4.57
CA GLN A 397 23.92 -39.32 5.78
C GLN A 397 24.71 -40.55 6.25
N ILE A 398 24.09 -41.74 6.21
CA ILE A 398 24.79 -42.99 6.50
C ILE A 398 25.97 -43.21 5.54
N VAL A 399 25.78 -42.97 4.24
CA VAL A 399 26.86 -43.07 3.25
C VAL A 399 27.99 -42.09 3.56
N GLN A 400 27.66 -40.84 3.89
CA GLN A 400 28.64 -39.82 4.25
C GLN A 400 29.46 -40.22 5.49
N ASP A 401 28.80 -40.76 6.52
CA ASP A 401 29.45 -41.22 7.75
C ASP A 401 30.39 -42.41 7.48
N VAL A 402 29.96 -43.38 6.66
CA VAL A 402 30.79 -44.53 6.26
C VAL A 402 32.02 -44.07 5.47
N VAL A 403 31.85 -43.15 4.51
CA VAL A 403 32.98 -42.59 3.74
C VAL A 403 33.96 -41.85 4.65
N SER A 404 33.45 -41.03 5.58
CA SER A 404 34.25 -40.29 6.56
C SER A 404 35.06 -41.24 7.47
N LEU A 405 34.42 -42.30 7.98
CA LEU A 405 35.07 -43.31 8.80
C LEU A 405 36.14 -44.07 8.01
N THR A 406 35.82 -44.48 6.78
CA THR A 406 36.76 -45.18 5.89
C THR A 406 37.97 -44.31 5.61
N TYR A 407 37.77 -43.03 5.30
CA TYR A 407 38.86 -42.07 5.09
C TYR A 407 39.76 -41.94 6.33
N ARG A 408 39.17 -41.84 7.53
CA ARG A 408 39.94 -41.76 8.79
C ARG A 408 40.74 -43.02 9.08
N ILE A 409 40.19 -44.20 8.79
CA ILE A 409 40.91 -45.47 8.97
C ILE A 409 42.07 -45.55 7.98
N LEU A 410 41.85 -45.14 6.72
CA LEU A 410 42.86 -45.23 5.66
C LEU A 410 43.98 -44.17 5.80
N SER A 411 43.68 -43.00 6.38
CA SER A 411 44.65 -41.91 6.49
C SER A 411 45.85 -42.25 7.39
N ILE A 412 45.65 -43.11 8.39
CA ILE A 412 46.71 -43.54 9.31
C ILE A 412 47.79 -44.39 8.59
N PRO A 413 47.47 -45.53 7.94
CA PRO A 413 48.47 -46.32 7.24
C PRO A 413 49.04 -45.58 6.03
N VAL A 414 48.23 -44.81 5.29
CA VAL A 414 48.73 -44.02 4.16
C VAL A 414 49.71 -42.94 4.63
N GLY A 415 49.39 -42.23 5.72
CA GLY A 415 50.30 -41.27 6.34
C GLY A 415 51.59 -41.91 6.82
N PHE A 416 51.50 -43.07 7.48
CA PHE A 416 52.68 -43.83 7.91
C PHE A 416 53.58 -44.22 6.72
N VAL A 417 53.01 -44.74 5.64
CA VAL A 417 53.76 -45.10 4.42
C VAL A 417 54.42 -43.87 3.80
N LEU A 418 53.72 -42.73 3.74
CA LEU A 418 54.28 -41.46 3.26
C LEU A 418 55.45 -40.99 4.13
N HIS A 419 55.33 -41.06 5.45
CA HIS A 419 56.42 -40.71 6.36
C HIS A 419 57.62 -41.67 6.24
N LEU A 420 57.36 -42.97 6.09
CA LEU A 420 58.41 -43.98 5.89
C LEU A 420 59.15 -43.77 4.57
N ALA A 421 58.43 -43.36 3.52
CA ALA A 421 59.00 -43.00 2.23
C ALA A 421 59.79 -41.68 2.26
N ALA A 422 59.42 -40.73 3.12
CA ALA A 422 60.10 -39.45 3.28
C ALA A 422 61.36 -39.53 4.18
N PHE A 423 61.44 -40.51 5.08
CA PHE A 423 62.55 -40.66 6.02
C PHE A 423 63.95 -40.79 5.37
N PRO A 424 64.15 -41.61 4.31
CA PRO A 424 65.43 -41.68 3.60
C PRO A 424 65.80 -40.34 2.96
N TYR A 425 64.81 -39.64 2.40
CA TYR A 425 65.01 -38.34 1.76
C TYR A 425 65.53 -37.30 2.76
N HIS A 426 64.88 -37.18 3.93
CA HIS A 426 65.33 -36.26 4.98
C HIS A 426 66.70 -36.63 5.57
N SER A 427 66.98 -37.94 5.72
CA SER A 427 68.26 -38.41 6.25
C SER A 427 69.40 -38.12 5.27
N ILE A 428 69.21 -38.36 3.96
CA ILE A 428 70.21 -38.08 2.93
C ILE A 428 70.51 -36.57 2.83
N CYS A 429 69.48 -35.72 2.95
CA CYS A 429 69.66 -34.27 2.93
C CYS A 429 70.39 -33.70 4.16
N ALA A 430 70.37 -34.39 5.31
CA ALA A 430 70.99 -33.92 6.56
C ALA A 430 72.49 -34.32 6.70
N ILE A 431 72.95 -35.34 5.97
CA ILE A 431 74.35 -35.81 6.06
C ILE A 431 75.38 -34.71 5.68
N PRO A 432 75.19 -33.91 4.60
CA PRO A 432 76.15 -32.89 4.22
C PRO A 432 76.30 -31.76 5.26
N SER A 433 75.23 -31.37 5.95
CA SER A 433 75.29 -30.31 6.96
C SER A 433 76.04 -30.77 8.22
N VAL A 434 75.78 -31.99 8.69
CA VAL A 434 76.48 -32.55 9.87
C VAL A 434 77.98 -32.72 9.59
N LEU A 435 78.36 -33.20 8.39
CA LEU A 435 79.77 -33.31 7.99
C LEU A 435 80.46 -31.95 7.95
N LYS A 436 79.78 -30.91 7.47
CA LYS A 436 80.31 -29.53 7.45
C LYS A 436 80.56 -29.00 8.85
N ASP A 437 79.63 -29.21 9.77
CA ASP A 437 79.75 -28.73 11.16
C ASP A 437 80.88 -29.47 11.90
N MET A 438 80.97 -30.79 11.73
CA MET A 438 82.06 -31.60 12.29
C MET A 438 83.43 -31.16 11.76
N ALA A 439 83.56 -30.91 10.45
CA ALA A 439 84.80 -30.42 9.85
C ALA A 439 85.21 -29.05 10.43
N SER A 440 84.24 -28.14 10.64
CA SER A 440 84.51 -26.83 11.25
C SER A 440 84.97 -26.95 12.71
N GLY A 441 84.36 -27.86 13.49
CA GLY A 441 84.72 -28.08 14.89
C GLY A 441 86.11 -28.69 15.06
N ILE A 442 86.45 -29.69 14.24
CA ILE A 442 87.79 -30.30 14.23
C ILE A 442 88.84 -29.28 13.79
N GLY A 443 88.56 -28.52 12.73
CA GLY A 443 89.45 -27.45 12.25
C GLY A 443 89.69 -26.38 13.30
N GLY A 444 88.64 -25.92 13.99
CA GLY A 444 88.74 -24.97 15.10
C GLY A 444 89.59 -25.48 16.26
N THR A 445 89.43 -26.76 16.62
CA THR A 445 90.21 -27.38 17.70
C THR A 445 91.70 -27.48 17.34
N PHE A 446 92.01 -27.88 16.09
CA PHE A 446 93.39 -27.91 15.60
C PHE A 446 94.04 -26.53 15.60
N SER A 447 93.32 -25.48 15.17
CA SER A 447 93.82 -24.10 15.21
C SER A 447 94.18 -23.67 16.63
N LEU A 448 93.33 -24.01 17.60
CA LEU A 448 93.52 -23.64 19.01
C LEU A 448 94.76 -24.33 19.62
N VAL A 449 95.03 -25.59 19.24
CA VAL A 449 96.24 -26.31 19.64
C VAL A 449 97.50 -25.68 19.04
N ILE A 450 97.46 -25.29 17.76
CA ILE A 450 98.58 -24.62 17.10
C ILE A 450 98.87 -23.28 17.79
N ASP A 451 97.85 -22.47 18.03
CA ASP A 451 97.98 -21.17 18.69
C ASP A 451 98.52 -21.30 20.12
N ALA A 452 98.02 -22.27 20.90
CA ALA A 452 98.53 -22.55 22.24
C ALA A 452 100.00 -22.99 22.21
N THR A 453 100.39 -23.84 21.26
CA THR A 453 101.77 -24.30 21.10
C THR A 453 102.69 -23.16 20.69
N ALA A 454 102.25 -22.31 19.77
CA ALA A 454 102.98 -21.12 19.34
C ALA A 454 103.18 -20.13 20.50
N ALA A 455 102.14 -19.90 21.32
CA ALA A 455 102.21 -19.05 22.49
C ALA A 455 103.21 -19.59 23.53
N VAL A 456 103.20 -20.91 23.77
CA VAL A 456 104.16 -21.56 24.67
C VAL A 456 105.59 -21.45 24.12
N LEU A 457 105.82 -21.68 22.82
CA LEU A 457 107.12 -21.49 22.20
C LEU A 457 107.60 -20.04 22.35
N HIS A 458 106.72 -19.06 22.10
CA HIS A 458 107.03 -17.65 22.27
C HIS A 458 107.40 -17.32 23.73
N GLY A 459 106.70 -17.91 24.69
CA GLY A 459 107.04 -17.83 26.11
C GLY A 459 108.43 -18.40 26.43
N PHE A 460 108.77 -19.56 25.87
CA PHE A 460 110.10 -20.15 26.01
C PHE A 460 111.19 -19.30 25.36
N TYR A 461 110.97 -18.77 24.15
CA TYR A 461 111.91 -17.86 23.49
C TYR A 461 112.11 -16.57 24.29
N TYR A 462 111.03 -16.02 24.86
CA TYR A 462 111.11 -14.83 25.72
C TYR A 462 111.94 -15.11 26.98
N LEU A 463 111.71 -16.25 27.64
CA LEU A 463 112.45 -16.65 28.83
C LEU A 463 113.93 -16.92 28.52
N ALA A 464 114.21 -17.63 27.43
CA ALA A 464 115.57 -17.87 26.95
C ALA A 464 116.29 -16.56 26.64
N GLY A 465 115.63 -15.61 25.96
CA GLY A 465 116.17 -14.27 25.70
C GLY A 465 116.46 -13.49 26.99
N HIS A 466 115.61 -13.62 28.01
CA HIS A 466 115.80 -12.97 29.30
C HIS A 466 116.95 -13.61 30.12
N ILE A 467 117.12 -14.94 30.03
CA ILE A 467 118.24 -15.65 30.66
C ILE A 467 119.56 -15.27 29.97
N VAL A 468 119.60 -15.24 28.64
CA VAL A 468 120.80 -14.78 27.89
C VAL A 468 121.15 -13.33 28.27
N LYS A 469 120.16 -12.45 28.43
CA LYS A 469 120.39 -11.07 28.93
C LYS A 469 120.93 -10.99 30.36
N ARG A 470 120.66 -11.99 31.21
CA ARG A 470 121.11 -12.01 32.62
C ARG A 470 122.54 -12.55 32.80
N PHE A 471 123.05 -13.29 31.81
CA PHE A 471 124.40 -13.91 31.85
C PHE A 471 125.38 -13.32 30.84
N VAL A 472 125.05 -12.20 30.19
CA VAL A 472 126.03 -11.37 29.47
C VAL A 472 126.29 -10.11 30.30
N PRO A 473 127.38 -10.08 31.09
CA PRO A 473 127.89 -8.84 31.64
C PRO A 473 128.32 -7.93 30.49
N LYS A 474 127.71 -6.74 30.39
CA LYS A 474 128.34 -5.59 29.74
C LYS A 474 129.48 -5.13 30.66
N GLY A 475 130.70 -5.18 30.14
CA GLY A 475 131.90 -4.74 30.85
C GLY A 475 132.04 -3.22 30.96
N SER A 476 132.82 -2.82 31.98
CA SER A 476 133.64 -1.60 32.08
C SER A 476 134.79 -1.90 33.06
N SER A 477 135.99 -2.21 32.56
CA SER A 477 137.21 -1.36 32.47
C SER A 477 137.93 -1.19 33.82
N ASP A 478 139.23 -1.48 33.99
CA ASP A 478 140.36 -1.30 33.06
C ASP A 478 141.30 -2.52 32.90
N ASP A 479 141.42 -3.02 31.65
CA ASP A 479 142.62 -3.35 30.84
C ASP A 479 142.17 -3.89 29.47
#